data_AF-E4N6I9-F1
#
_entry.id   AF-E4N6I9-F1
#
_cell.length_a   1.000
_cell.length_b   1.000
_cell.length_c   1.000
_cell.angle_alpha   90.00
_cell.angle_beta   90.00
_cell.angle_gamma   90.00
#
_symmetry.space_group_name_H-M   'P 1'
#
loop_
_entity.id
_entity.type
_entity.pdbx_description
1 polymer ?
#
loop_
_entity_poly.entity_id
_entity_poly.type
_entity_poly.pdbx_seq_one_letter_code
_entity_poly.pdbx_strand_id
1 'polypeptide(L)'
;MSEPLAGDAGPLRSLGFWAPKGERGPLPNPADLVDPGWDESERGFVAAYLERGQIAGHWMGSSRCRLCGRVNGWRDYSDGHYIWPEGLTHYVVDHAVRLPAEFVAHVGRRTEHLEESERDHVWWLENAHRTRAPEERTESGTGGAAETAAGAGAGAGSDPDGATIR
;
A
#
# COMPACT_ATOMS: atom_id res chain seq x y z
N MET A 1 -26.12 0.69 -15.88
CA MET A 1 -25.33 -0.50 -16.26
C MET A 1 -23.91 -0.19 -15.85
N SER A 2 -23.43 -0.76 -14.75
CA SER A 2 -22.07 -0.52 -14.28
C SER A 2 -21.13 -1.37 -15.13
N GLU A 3 -20.43 -0.72 -16.05
CA GLU A 3 -19.31 -1.33 -16.75
C GLU A 3 -18.24 -1.75 -15.72
N PRO A 4 -17.61 -2.93 -15.90
CA PRO A 4 -16.58 -3.37 -14.99
C PRO A 4 -15.39 -2.40 -15.08
N LEU A 5 -14.75 -2.12 -13.94
CA LEU A 5 -13.42 -1.53 -13.87
C LEU A 5 -12.40 -2.53 -14.44
N ALA A 6 -12.43 -2.75 -15.76
CA ALA A 6 -11.46 -3.57 -16.47
C ALA A 6 -10.20 -2.71 -16.71
N GLY A 7 -9.52 -2.36 -15.61
CA GLY A 7 -8.07 -2.19 -15.71
C GLY A 7 -7.49 -3.55 -16.07
N ASP A 8 -6.73 -3.59 -17.17
CA ASP A 8 -6.10 -4.76 -17.77
C ASP A 8 -5.85 -5.89 -16.75
N ALA A 9 -6.71 -6.91 -16.75
CA ALA A 9 -6.93 -7.86 -15.64
C ALA A 9 -5.83 -8.94 -15.52
N GLY A 10 -4.58 -8.57 -15.81
CA GLY A 10 -3.41 -9.42 -15.63
C GLY A 10 -2.87 -9.37 -14.20
N PRO A 11 -2.03 -10.35 -13.80
CA PRO A 11 -1.33 -10.27 -12.53
C PRO A 11 -0.37 -9.08 -12.50
N LEU A 12 -0.27 -8.41 -11.34
CA LEU A 12 0.71 -7.34 -11.13
C LEU A 12 2.13 -7.88 -11.31
N ARG A 13 2.94 -7.17 -12.09
CA ARG A 13 4.35 -7.52 -12.30
C ARG A 13 5.20 -7.01 -11.15
N SER A 14 5.92 -7.91 -10.49
CA SER A 14 6.76 -7.55 -9.35
C SER A 14 8.09 -6.94 -9.81
N LEU A 15 8.50 -5.86 -9.15
CA LEU A 15 9.75 -5.16 -9.39
C LEU A 15 10.40 -4.78 -8.05
N GLY A 16 11.72 -4.85 -7.97
CA GLY A 16 12.43 -4.38 -6.77
C GLY A 16 12.45 -5.34 -5.58
N PHE A 17 11.97 -6.57 -5.76
CA PHE A 17 12.08 -7.63 -4.75
C PHE A 17 13.39 -8.39 -4.94
N TRP A 18 14.18 -8.44 -3.88
CA TRP A 18 15.57 -8.90 -3.93
C TRP A 18 15.78 -10.19 -3.17
N ALA A 19 16.75 -10.99 -3.63
CA ALA A 19 17.25 -12.11 -2.87
C ALA A 19 17.80 -11.65 -1.49
N PRO A 20 17.80 -12.53 -0.48
CA PRO A 20 18.53 -12.30 0.76
C PRO A 20 20.01 -12.02 0.48
N LYS A 21 20.64 -11.20 1.32
CA LYS A 21 22.04 -10.80 1.14
C LYS A 21 22.95 -12.02 1.27
N GLY A 22 23.77 -12.27 0.24
CA GLY A 22 24.75 -13.37 0.24
C GLY A 22 24.18 -14.73 -0.18
N GLU A 23 22.89 -14.81 -0.50
CA GLU A 23 22.23 -16.02 -0.98
C GLU A 23 21.96 -15.91 -2.48
N ARG A 24 22.25 -16.98 -3.23
CA ARG A 24 21.77 -17.12 -4.61
C ARG A 24 20.37 -17.72 -4.56
N GLY A 25 19.38 -16.96 -5.04
CA GLY A 25 17.98 -17.37 -5.09
C GLY A 25 17.33 -17.00 -6.43
N PRO A 26 16.02 -17.24 -6.58
CA PRO A 26 15.29 -16.93 -7.82
C PRO A 26 15.12 -15.41 -8.05
N LEU A 27 15.30 -14.59 -7.01
CA LEU A 27 15.21 -13.14 -7.11
C LEU A 27 16.58 -12.52 -7.43
N PRO A 28 16.63 -11.37 -8.14
CA PRO A 28 17.88 -10.70 -8.45
C PRO A 28 18.63 -10.21 -7.20
N ASN A 29 19.95 -10.09 -7.34
CA ASN A 29 20.78 -9.32 -6.42
C ASN A 29 20.90 -7.88 -6.96
N PRO A 30 20.49 -6.84 -6.20
CA PRO A 30 20.52 -5.46 -6.68
C PRO A 30 21.93 -4.97 -7.01
N ALA A 31 22.98 -5.57 -6.44
CA ALA A 31 24.36 -5.20 -6.75
C ALA A 31 24.72 -5.45 -8.23
N ASP A 32 24.10 -6.44 -8.86
CA ASP A 32 24.34 -6.80 -10.26
C ASP A 32 23.68 -5.83 -11.24
N LEU A 33 22.82 -4.94 -10.74
CA LEU A 33 22.03 -3.99 -11.51
C LEU A 33 22.49 -2.54 -11.31
N VAL A 34 23.57 -2.30 -10.56
CA VAL A 34 24.13 -0.96 -10.35
C VAL A 34 24.77 -0.45 -11.64
N ASP A 35 24.28 0.68 -12.15
CA ASP A 35 24.77 1.36 -13.33
C ASP A 35 25.01 2.85 -13.04
N PRO A 36 26.24 3.24 -12.64
CA PRO A 36 26.58 4.64 -12.39
C PRO A 36 26.49 5.53 -13.64
N GLY A 37 26.47 4.93 -14.84
CA GLY A 37 26.30 5.64 -16.11
C GLY A 37 24.83 5.92 -16.45
N TRP A 38 23.88 5.46 -15.63
CA TRP A 38 22.47 5.77 -15.81
C TRP A 38 22.22 7.26 -15.53
N ASP A 39 21.69 7.94 -16.54
CA ASP A 39 21.40 9.38 -16.52
C ASP A 39 20.63 9.79 -15.26
N GLU A 40 21.13 10.82 -14.58
CA GLU A 40 20.60 11.26 -13.30
C GLU A 40 19.20 11.87 -13.41
N SER A 41 18.90 12.55 -14.53
CA SER A 41 17.59 13.13 -14.77
C SER A 41 16.53 12.05 -15.02
N GLU A 42 16.83 11.06 -15.86
CA GLU A 42 15.94 9.91 -16.09
C GLU A 42 15.73 9.13 -14.78
N ARG A 43 16.80 8.90 -14.02
CA ARG A 43 16.75 8.24 -12.72
C ARG A 43 15.88 8.99 -11.70
N GLY A 44 16.02 10.31 -11.63
CA GLY A 44 15.21 11.18 -10.78
C GLY A 44 13.74 11.16 -11.17
N PHE A 45 13.45 11.18 -12.48
CA PHE A 45 12.08 11.07 -13.00
C PHE A 45 11.42 9.74 -12.61
N VAL A 46 12.13 8.62 -12.80
CA VAL A 46 11.65 7.29 -12.41
C VAL A 46 11.48 7.18 -10.89
N ALA A 47 12.40 7.73 -10.11
CA ALA A 47 12.31 7.75 -8.65
C ALA A 47 11.06 8.50 -8.17
N ALA A 48 10.77 9.68 -8.72
CA ALA A 48 9.59 10.47 -8.38
C ALA A 48 8.28 9.74 -8.72
N TYR A 49 8.27 8.93 -9.79
CA TYR A 49 7.15 8.07 -10.12
C TYR A 49 6.94 6.98 -9.06
N LEU A 50 8.01 6.27 -8.68
CA LEU A 50 7.96 5.19 -7.68
C LEU A 50 7.43 5.65 -6.32
N GLU A 51 7.80 6.86 -5.88
CA GLU A 51 7.36 7.44 -4.60
C GLU A 51 5.85 7.80 -4.57
N ARG A 52 5.23 7.96 -5.75
CA ARG A 52 3.82 8.36 -5.90
C ARG A 52 2.88 7.18 -6.14
N GLY A 53 3.39 5.95 -6.10
CA GLY A 53 2.54 4.76 -6.25
C GLY A 53 1.46 4.66 -5.17
N GLN A 54 0.34 4.03 -5.51
CA GLN A 54 -0.73 3.76 -4.58
C GLN A 54 -0.32 2.66 -3.60
N ILE A 55 -0.67 2.79 -2.32
CA ILE A 55 -0.37 1.77 -1.32
C ILE A 55 -1.17 0.50 -1.65
N ALA A 56 -0.45 -0.56 -2.03
CA ALA A 56 -1.00 -1.88 -2.29
C ALA A 56 -0.95 -2.78 -1.04
N GLY A 57 -0.01 -2.52 -0.13
CA GLY A 57 0.15 -3.30 1.10
C GLY A 57 0.93 -2.57 2.19
N HIS A 58 0.69 -2.97 3.43
CA HIS A 58 1.39 -2.46 4.61
C HIS A 58 1.73 -3.60 5.54
N TRP A 59 2.99 -3.67 5.96
CA TRP A 59 3.53 -4.79 6.72
C TRP A 59 3.98 -4.38 8.12
N MET A 60 4.02 -5.34 9.04
CA MET A 60 4.40 -5.11 10.46
C MET A 60 5.91 -5.14 10.71
N GLY A 61 6.72 -5.15 9.66
CA GLY A 61 8.18 -5.19 9.72
C GLY A 61 8.79 -4.28 8.68
N SER A 62 9.99 -3.77 8.95
CA SER A 62 10.73 -2.95 8.00
C SER A 62 11.71 -3.77 7.17
N SER A 63 11.81 -3.43 5.89
CA SER A 63 12.84 -3.97 5.01
C SER A 63 14.16 -3.22 5.24
N ARG A 64 15.30 -3.86 4.92
CA ARG A 64 16.62 -3.21 4.93
C ARG A 64 17.22 -3.20 3.52
N CYS A 65 17.94 -2.14 3.18
CA CYS A 65 18.70 -2.09 1.95
C CYS A 65 19.78 -3.18 1.93
N ARG A 66 19.88 -3.95 0.84
CA ARG A 66 20.89 -5.02 0.70
C ARG A 66 22.30 -4.47 0.45
N LEU A 67 22.39 -3.24 -0.07
CA LEU A 67 23.64 -2.58 -0.41
C LEU A 67 24.23 -1.82 0.79
N CYS A 68 23.46 -0.93 1.42
CA CYS A 68 23.95 -0.11 2.55
C CYS A 68 23.37 -0.46 3.93
N GLY A 69 22.36 -1.33 4.03
CA GLY A 69 21.81 -1.79 5.31
C GLY A 69 20.81 -0.87 6.01
N ARG A 70 20.54 0.34 5.48
CA ARG A 70 19.56 1.27 6.05
C ARG A 70 18.14 0.69 6.04
N VAL A 71 17.29 1.18 6.93
CA VAL A 71 15.85 0.88 6.91
C VAL A 71 15.25 1.40 5.60
N ASN A 72 14.44 0.58 4.94
CA ASN A 72 14.04 0.73 3.56
C ASN A 72 12.54 0.47 3.34
N GLY A 73 11.71 1.09 4.18
CA GLY A 73 10.26 1.05 4.09
C GLY A 73 9.60 -0.24 4.61
N TRP A 74 8.27 -0.21 4.66
CA TRP A 74 7.41 -1.31 5.12
C TRP A 74 6.09 -1.40 4.32
N ARG A 75 6.00 -0.64 3.23
CA ARG A 75 4.85 -0.62 2.32
C ARG A 75 5.23 -1.20 0.97
N ASP A 76 4.23 -1.73 0.28
CA ASP A 76 4.30 -1.98 -1.15
C ASP A 76 3.42 -0.97 -1.89
N TYR A 77 3.94 -0.46 -2.99
CA TYR A 77 3.28 0.46 -3.90
C TYR A 77 2.93 -0.23 -5.21
N SER A 78 1.91 0.30 -5.89
CA SER A 78 1.48 -0.13 -7.21
C SER A 78 0.89 1.03 -8.00
N ASP A 79 0.95 0.94 -9.33
CA ASP A 79 0.23 1.78 -10.28
C ASP A 79 -0.94 1.05 -10.99
N GLY A 80 -1.22 -0.19 -10.55
CA GLY A 80 -2.19 -1.10 -11.17
C GLY A 80 -1.61 -2.04 -12.24
N HIS A 81 -0.34 -1.90 -12.65
CA HIS A 81 0.32 -2.83 -13.57
C HIS A 81 1.57 -3.46 -12.94
N TYR A 82 2.36 -2.68 -12.21
CA TYR A 82 3.51 -3.11 -11.44
C TYR A 82 3.23 -3.03 -9.94
N ILE A 83 3.95 -3.83 -9.17
CA ILE A 83 4.02 -3.74 -7.71
C ILE A 83 5.48 -3.72 -7.27
N TRP A 84 5.81 -2.86 -6.32
CA TRP A 84 7.18 -2.70 -5.83
C TRP A 84 7.22 -2.31 -4.35
N PRO A 85 8.30 -2.64 -3.62
CA PRO A 85 8.45 -2.17 -2.26
C PRO A 85 8.75 -0.66 -2.23
N GLU A 86 8.27 0.03 -1.21
CA GLU A 86 8.52 1.45 -0.93
C GLU A 86 10.01 1.80 -1.05
N GLY A 87 10.87 0.91 -0.58
CA GLY A 87 12.31 1.09 -0.60
C GLY A 87 12.97 0.96 -1.98
N LEU A 88 12.25 0.71 -3.07
CA LEU A 88 12.83 0.62 -4.41
C LEU A 88 13.44 1.97 -4.85
N THR A 89 12.80 3.09 -4.51
CA THR A 89 13.32 4.44 -4.82
C THR A 89 14.72 4.65 -4.26
N HIS A 90 15.00 4.17 -3.04
CA HIS A 90 16.32 4.27 -2.43
C HIS A 90 17.39 3.55 -3.26
N TYR A 91 17.09 2.38 -3.84
CA TYR A 91 18.05 1.68 -4.72
C TYR A 91 18.31 2.46 -6.00
N VAL A 92 17.27 3.08 -6.57
CA VAL A 92 17.39 3.90 -7.78
C VAL A 92 18.25 5.13 -7.49
N VAL A 93 17.89 5.93 -6.48
CA VAL A 93 18.53 7.23 -6.21
C VAL A 93 19.93 7.09 -5.61
N ASP A 94 20.08 6.33 -4.54
CA ASP A 94 21.32 6.31 -3.74
C ASP A 94 22.33 5.26 -4.24
N HIS A 95 21.88 4.31 -5.05
CA HIS A 95 22.70 3.18 -5.50
C HIS A 95 22.71 2.99 -7.02
N ALA A 96 22.05 3.85 -7.79
CA ALA A 96 21.99 3.79 -9.25
C ALA A 96 21.59 2.40 -9.78
N VAL A 97 20.71 1.69 -9.07
CA VAL A 97 20.19 0.39 -9.52
C VAL A 97 19.26 0.61 -10.71
N ARG A 98 19.70 0.19 -11.89
CA ARG A 98 18.97 0.36 -13.14
C ARG A 98 17.81 -0.63 -13.25
N LEU A 99 16.64 -0.10 -13.50
CA LEU A 99 15.42 -0.88 -13.68
C LEU A 99 15.30 -1.36 -15.14
N PRO A 100 14.48 -2.41 -15.41
CA PRO A 100 14.24 -2.87 -16.77
C PRO A 100 13.75 -1.74 -17.68
N ALA A 101 14.28 -1.67 -18.91
CA ALA A 101 13.94 -0.63 -19.87
C ALA A 101 12.43 -0.55 -20.17
N GLU A 102 11.73 -1.70 -20.15
CA GLU A 102 10.27 -1.76 -20.31
C GLU A 102 9.54 -0.96 -19.21
N PHE A 103 10.02 -1.04 -17.96
CA PHE A 103 9.44 -0.30 -16.85
C PHE A 103 9.72 1.21 -16.99
N VAL A 104 10.95 1.59 -17.35
CA VAL A 104 11.30 3.00 -17.58
C VAL A 104 10.41 3.62 -18.68
N ALA A 105 10.23 2.90 -19.80
CA ALA A 105 9.35 3.33 -20.88
C ALA A 105 7.87 3.37 -20.44
N HIS A 106 7.44 2.46 -19.55
CA HIS A 106 6.10 2.47 -18.97
C HIS A 106 5.85 3.71 -18.12
N VAL A 107 6.82 4.12 -17.29
CA VAL A 107 6.75 5.36 -16.48
C VAL A 107 6.51 6.58 -17.38
N GLY A 108 7.27 6.69 -18.49
CA GLY A 108 7.08 7.75 -19.48
C GLY A 108 5.67 7.76 -20.06
N ARG A 109 5.26 6.63 -20.68
CA ARG A 109 3.90 6.50 -21.27
C ARG A 109 2.79 6.79 -20.29
N ARG A 110 2.93 6.35 -19.03
CA ARG A 110 1.90 6.56 -18.00
C ARG A 110 1.79 8.03 -17.62
N THR A 111 2.91 8.73 -17.54
CA THR A 111 2.96 10.15 -17.20
C THR A 111 2.35 10.98 -18.33
N GLU A 112 2.81 10.76 -19.57
CA GLU A 112 2.26 11.41 -20.77
C GLU A 112 0.75 11.19 -20.88
N HIS A 113 0.29 9.95 -20.73
CA HIS A 113 -1.13 9.64 -20.78
C HIS A 113 -1.96 10.40 -19.73
N LEU A 114 -1.46 10.54 -18.50
CA LEU A 114 -2.15 11.30 -17.45
C LEU A 114 -2.15 12.81 -17.71
N GLU A 115 -1.10 13.34 -18.34
CA GLU A 115 -1.02 14.74 -18.73
C GLU A 115 -1.97 15.09 -19.88
N GLU A 116 -2.10 14.18 -20.85
CA GLU A 116 -2.97 14.33 -22.02
C GLU A 116 -4.44 13.99 -21.75
N SER A 117 -4.74 13.30 -20.65
CA SER A 117 -6.09 12.90 -20.30
C SER A 117 -7.01 14.10 -20.07
N GLU A 118 -8.18 14.09 -20.71
CA GLU A 118 -9.22 15.10 -20.50
C GLU A 118 -9.71 15.09 -19.05
N ARG A 119 -9.90 16.29 -18.49
CA ARG A 119 -10.45 16.47 -17.15
C ARG A 119 -11.95 16.72 -17.23
N ASP A 120 -12.74 15.74 -16.84
CA ASP A 120 -14.20 15.87 -16.76
C ASP A 120 -14.61 16.69 -15.53
N HIS A 121 -14.53 18.01 -15.68
CA HIS A 121 -14.97 18.96 -14.65
C HIS A 121 -16.49 19.01 -14.52
N VAL A 122 -17.24 18.65 -15.57
CA VAL A 122 -18.71 18.65 -15.56
C VAL A 122 -19.21 17.57 -14.62
N TRP A 123 -18.67 16.35 -14.74
CA TRP A 123 -18.99 15.25 -13.83
C TRP A 123 -18.74 15.65 -12.37
N TRP A 124 -17.63 16.33 -12.07
CA TRP A 124 -17.36 16.78 -10.71
C TRP A 124 -18.43 17.76 -10.20
N LEU A 125 -18.75 18.79 -10.99
CA LEU A 125 -19.75 19.81 -10.61
C LEU A 125 -21.13 19.17 -10.34
N GLU A 126 -21.51 18.16 -11.11
CA GLU A 126 -22.80 17.48 -10.97
C GLU A 126 -22.86 16.48 -9.80
N ASN A 127 -21.71 15.95 -9.35
CA ASN A 127 -21.66 14.84 -8.41
C ASN A 127 -21.05 15.20 -7.04
N ALA A 128 -20.36 16.33 -6.89
CA ALA A 128 -19.64 16.70 -5.66
C ALA A 128 -20.50 16.72 -4.39
N HIS A 129 -21.80 16.99 -4.51
CA HIS A 129 -22.73 17.05 -3.38
C HIS A 129 -23.61 15.80 -3.23
N ARG A 130 -23.39 14.77 -4.04
CA ARG A 130 -24.13 13.50 -3.90
C ARG A 130 -23.59 12.72 -2.71
N THR A 131 -24.19 12.90 -1.54
CA THR A 131 -24.01 11.97 -0.42
C THR A 131 -24.73 10.66 -0.75
N ARG A 132 -24.05 9.54 -0.56
CA ARG A 132 -24.69 8.22 -0.56
C ARG A 132 -25.80 8.26 0.49
N ALA A 133 -27.07 8.10 0.09
CA ALA A 133 -28.16 7.97 1.05
C ALA A 133 -27.85 6.79 1.98
N PRO A 134 -28.14 6.88 3.30
CA PRO A 134 -27.99 5.73 4.18
C PRO A 134 -28.91 4.64 3.64
N GLU A 135 -28.36 3.45 3.39
CA GLU A 135 -29.14 2.27 3.02
C GLU A 135 -30.26 2.11 4.05
N GLU A 136 -31.51 2.17 3.58
CA GLU A 136 -32.69 1.94 4.41
C GLU A 136 -32.52 0.58 5.09
N ARG A 137 -32.21 0.63 6.40
CA ARG A 137 -32.29 -0.51 7.28
C ARG A 137 -33.74 -0.98 7.21
N THR A 138 -34.00 -2.02 6.43
CA THR A 138 -35.28 -2.73 6.47
C THR A 138 -35.41 -3.34 7.87
N GLU A 139 -36.00 -2.59 8.78
CA GLU A 139 -36.55 -3.10 10.03
C GLU A 139 -37.71 -4.02 9.68
N SER A 140 -37.41 -5.30 9.48
CA SER A 140 -38.40 -6.36 9.61
C SER A 140 -38.49 -6.72 11.09
N GLY A 141 -39.30 -5.96 11.83
CA GLY A 141 -39.75 -6.34 13.16
C GLY A 141 -41.01 -7.19 13.06
N THR A 142 -40.98 -8.40 13.64
CA THR A 142 -42.17 -9.02 14.24
C THR A 142 -41.78 -10.02 15.33
N GLY A 143 -42.07 -9.66 16.59
CA GLY A 143 -42.49 -10.52 17.71
C GLY A 143 -41.39 -11.36 18.38
N GLY A 144 -41.10 -11.29 19.68
CA GLY A 144 -41.89 -10.85 20.83
C GLY A 144 -42.16 -12.05 21.76
N ALA A 145 -41.53 -12.08 22.93
CA ALA A 145 -42.09 -12.66 24.16
C ALA A 145 -41.17 -12.34 25.35
N ALA A 146 -41.79 -11.92 26.44
CA ALA A 146 -41.22 -11.52 27.70
C ALA A 146 -40.76 -12.71 28.55
N GLU A 147 -39.80 -12.49 29.44
CA GLU A 147 -39.86 -13.10 30.77
C GLU A 147 -39.13 -12.24 31.80
N THR A 148 -39.84 -11.95 32.90
CA THR A 148 -39.39 -11.14 34.03
C THR A 148 -39.06 -12.02 35.23
N ALA A 149 -37.92 -11.69 35.84
CA ALA A 149 -37.65 -11.54 37.29
C ALA A 149 -37.24 -12.74 38.18
N ALA A 150 -36.40 -12.33 39.17
CA ALA A 150 -36.01 -12.93 40.45
C ALA A 150 -34.76 -13.84 40.42
N GLY A 151 -33.76 -13.70 41.30
CA GLY A 151 -33.66 -12.94 42.53
C GLY A 151 -32.25 -13.11 43.16
N ALA A 152 -32.07 -12.40 44.27
CA ALA A 152 -30.84 -12.09 44.99
C ALA A 152 -29.89 -13.25 45.39
N GLY A 153 -28.61 -12.88 45.55
CA GLY A 153 -27.61 -13.65 46.28
C GLY A 153 -26.44 -12.76 46.69
N ALA A 154 -26.49 -12.25 47.93
CA ALA A 154 -25.46 -11.45 48.57
C ALA A 154 -24.19 -12.27 48.87
N GLY A 155 -23.03 -11.61 48.85
CA GLY A 155 -21.77 -12.17 49.31
C GLY A 155 -20.77 -11.05 49.61
N ALA A 156 -20.84 -10.56 50.84
CA ALA A 156 -19.89 -9.60 51.41
C ALA A 156 -18.52 -10.27 51.64
N GLY A 157 -17.46 -9.48 51.49
CA GLY A 157 -16.09 -9.85 51.82
C GLY A 157 -15.18 -8.63 51.79
N SER A 158 -15.26 -7.81 52.85
CA SER A 158 -14.19 -6.95 53.35
C SER A 158 -12.94 -7.82 53.66
N ASP A 159 -11.70 -7.37 53.75
CA ASP A 159 -11.06 -6.06 53.89
C ASP A 159 -9.53 -6.24 53.62
N PRO A 160 -8.71 -5.17 53.65
CA PRO A 160 -7.35 -5.09 53.11
C PRO A 160 -6.24 -5.28 54.16
N ASP A 161 -5.03 -5.57 53.66
CA ASP A 161 -3.71 -5.23 54.22
C ASP A 161 -2.69 -5.95 53.31
N GLY A 162 -1.54 -5.43 52.89
CA GLY A 162 -0.76 -4.25 53.22
C GLY A 162 0.65 -4.45 52.61
N ALA A 163 1.53 -3.48 52.82
CA ALA A 163 2.99 -3.53 52.65
C ALA A 163 3.61 -3.10 51.30
N THR A 164 4.01 -1.82 51.31
CA THR A 164 5.18 -1.16 50.74
C THR A 164 6.50 -1.96 50.82
N ILE A 165 7.52 -1.46 50.08
CA ILE A 165 8.99 -1.66 50.15
C ILE A 165 9.46 -2.60 49.03
N ARG A 166 10.27 -2.20 48.04
CA ARG A 166 11.46 -1.33 48.03
C ARG A 166 11.76 -0.83 46.61
#